data_AF-A0A356J871-F1
#
_entry.id   AF-A0A356J871-F1
#
_cell.length_a   1.000
_cell.length_b   1.000
_cell.length_c   1.000
_cell.angle_alpha   90.00
_cell.angle_beta   90.00
_cell.angle_gamma   90.00
#
_symmetry.space_group_name_H-M   'P 1'
#
loop_
_entity.id
_entity.type
_entity.pdbx_description
1 polymer ?
#
loop_
_entity_poly.entity_id
_entity_poly.type
_entity_poly.pdbx_seq_one_letter_code
_entity_poly.pdbx_strand_id
1 'polypeptide(L)'
;MQTCISCGMPLENQTDIGAEMEKGSACIHCVNADGTLKSCGEIFEGGVAFFLSTGVEDRTLAERITRKNMKLQPAWQDGACDCLQGDEATEEEFQAALEKL
;
A
#
# COMPACT_ATOMS: atom_id res chain seq x y z
N MET A 1 -13.78 1.38 -10.90
CA MET A 1 -13.22 2.04 -9.70
C MET A 1 -11.72 2.04 -9.86
N GLN A 2 -11.07 3.19 -9.71
CA GLN A 2 -9.62 3.28 -9.81
C GLN A 2 -9.01 3.00 -8.43
N THR A 3 -7.82 2.41 -8.40
CA THR A 3 -7.05 2.19 -7.18
C THR A 3 -5.74 2.96 -7.25
N CYS A 4 -5.22 3.35 -6.08
CA CYS A 4 -3.93 3.96 -5.97
C CYS A 4 -2.85 2.99 -6.46
N ILE A 5 -2.02 3.43 -7.40
CA ILE A 5 -0.95 2.62 -8.01
C ILE A 5 0.15 2.16 -7.04
N SER A 6 0.10 2.61 -5.79
CA SER A 6 1.14 2.42 -4.80
C SER A 6 0.67 1.63 -3.57
N CYS A 7 -0.49 1.96 -2.99
CA CYS A 7 -1.01 1.26 -1.82
C CYS A 7 -2.27 0.44 -2.10
N GLY A 8 -2.81 0.48 -3.32
CA GLY A 8 -4.01 -0.27 -3.69
C GLY A 8 -5.32 0.30 -3.13
N MET A 9 -5.27 1.37 -2.32
CA MET A 9 -6.47 2.01 -1.77
C MET A 9 -7.42 2.47 -2.90
N PRO A 10 -8.74 2.26 -2.76
CA PRO A 10 -9.73 2.81 -3.67
C PRO A 10 -9.63 4.33 -3.78
N LEU A 11 -9.78 4.85 -4.99
CA LEU A 11 -9.90 6.27 -5.29
C LEU A 11 -11.35 6.53 -5.71
N GLU A 12 -12.20 6.85 -4.74
CA GLU A 12 -13.65 7.00 -4.96
C GLU A 12 -13.98 8.37 -5.55
N ASN A 13 -13.21 9.39 -5.20
CA ASN A 13 -13.41 10.78 -5.57
C ASN A 13 -12.14 11.41 -6.12
N GLN A 14 -12.29 12.48 -6.91
CA GLN A 14 -11.14 13.25 -7.43
C GLN A 14 -10.24 13.80 -6.32
N THR A 15 -10.81 14.08 -5.14
CA THR A 15 -10.07 14.56 -3.95
C THR A 15 -9.17 13.51 -3.32
N ASP A 16 -9.35 12.24 -3.65
CA ASP A 16 -8.50 11.15 -3.15
C ASP A 16 -7.19 11.09 -3.93
N ILE A 17 -7.15 11.68 -5.13
CA ILE A 17 -5.99 11.71 -6.03
C ILE A 17 -5.02 12.80 -5.58
N GLY A 18 -3.81 12.39 -5.22
CA GLY A 18 -2.71 13.29 -4.87
C GLY A 18 -1.88 13.70 -6.09
N ALA A 19 -1.63 12.76 -7.01
CA ALA A 19 -0.90 13.03 -8.25
C ALA A 19 -1.21 12.00 -9.33
N GLU A 20 -1.13 12.44 -10.59
CA GLU A 20 -1.16 11.58 -11.77
C GLU A 20 0.28 11.19 -12.15
N MET A 21 0.54 9.90 -12.36
CA MET A 21 1.85 9.36 -12.71
C MET A 21 1.74 8.47 -13.95
N GLU A 22 2.88 8.13 -14.54
CA GLU A 22 2.95 7.31 -15.77
C GLU A 22 2.20 5.98 -15.65
N LYS A 23 2.25 5.35 -14.48
CA LYS A 23 1.59 4.06 -14.20
C LYS A 23 0.14 4.18 -13.72
N GLY A 24 -0.39 5.41 -13.62
CA GLY A 24 -1.72 5.75 -13.09
C GLY A 24 -1.68 6.70 -11.89
N SER A 25 -2.79 6.83 -11.17
CA SER A 25 -2.92 7.83 -10.09
C SER A 25 -2.47 7.30 -8.73
N ALA A 26 -1.82 8.17 -7.95
CA ALA A 26 -1.47 7.92 -6.56
C ALA A 26 -2.37 8.72 -5.61
N CYS A 27 -2.74 8.14 -4.47
CA CYS A 27 -3.61 8.83 -3.51
C CYS A 27 -2.86 9.93 -2.75
N ILE A 28 -3.61 10.86 -2.16
CA ILE A 28 -3.08 11.95 -1.32
C ILE A 28 -2.17 11.47 -0.17
N HIS A 29 -2.32 10.22 0.29
CA HIS A 29 -1.52 9.66 1.38
C HIS A 29 -0.18 9.08 0.91
N CYS A 30 -0.06 8.68 -0.35
CA CYS A 30 1.17 8.14 -0.95
C CYS A 30 2.02 9.21 -1.64
N VAL A 31 1.54 10.45 -1.71
CA VAL A 31 2.18 11.54 -2.44
C VAL A 31 2.77 12.56 -1.44
N ASN A 32 3.95 13.09 -1.77
CA ASN A 32 4.62 14.18 -1.08
C ASN A 32 3.96 15.53 -1.42
N ALA A 33 4.23 16.57 -0.63
CA ALA A 33 3.69 17.91 -0.90
C ALA A 33 4.12 18.49 -2.27
N ASP A 34 5.22 18.01 -2.84
CA ASP A 34 5.73 18.39 -4.16
C ASP A 34 5.12 17.58 -5.32
N GLY A 35 4.18 16.66 -5.04
CA GLY A 35 3.53 15.81 -6.03
C GLY A 35 4.29 14.53 -6.38
N THR A 36 5.45 14.28 -5.78
CA THR A 36 6.21 13.05 -6.01
C THR A 36 5.67 11.88 -5.17
N LEU A 37 5.88 10.65 -5.62
CA LEU A 37 5.55 9.48 -4.81
C LEU A 37 6.49 9.42 -3.59
N LYS A 38 5.93 9.14 -2.40
CA LYS A 38 6.73 8.82 -1.21
C LYS A 38 7.61 7.60 -1.48
N SER A 39 8.71 7.50 -0.72
CA SER A 39 9.58 6.35 -0.85
C SER A 39 8.85 5.06 -0.49
N CYS A 40 9.33 3.94 -1.04
CA CYS A 40 8.77 2.63 -0.77
C CYS A 40 8.71 2.32 0.75
N GLY A 41 9.75 2.69 1.51
CA GLY A 41 9.80 2.51 2.96
C GLY A 41 8.73 3.33 3.71
N GLU A 42 8.50 4.58 3.33
CA GLU A 42 7.46 5.41 3.95
C GLU A 42 6.06 4.85 3.69
N ILE A 43 5.82 4.35 2.47
CA ILE A 43 4.53 3.77 2.09
C ILE A 43 4.31 2.43 2.80
N PHE A 44 5.38 1.63 2.95
CA PHE A 44 5.35 0.40 3.73
C PHE A 44 5.02 0.66 5.19
N GLU A 45 5.72 1.57 5.86
CA GLU A 45 5.42 1.91 7.25
C GLU A 45 4.00 2.47 7.43
N GLY A 46 3.52 3.27 6.48
CA GLY A 46 2.14 3.74 6.46
C GLY A 46 1.12 2.59 6.33
N GLY A 47 1.39 1.62 5.47
CA GLY A 47 0.56 0.42 5.31
C GLY A 47 0.54 -0.46 6.57
N VAL A 48 1.71 -0.65 7.20
CA VAL A 48 1.82 -1.39 8.47
C VAL A 48 1.00 -0.71 9.56
N ALA A 49 1.13 0.62 9.70
CA ALA A 49 0.37 1.39 10.66
C ALA A 49 -1.15 1.32 10.39
N PHE A 50 -1.55 1.36 9.12
CA PHE A 50 -2.94 1.22 8.72
C PHE A 50 -3.52 -0.13 9.14
N PHE A 51 -2.88 -1.25 8.77
CA PHE A 51 -3.38 -2.58 9.13
C PHE A 51 -3.37 -2.85 10.64
N LEU A 52 -2.41 -2.30 11.38
CA LEU A 52 -2.47 -2.32 12.85
C LEU A 52 -3.70 -1.58 13.38
N SER A 53 -4.06 -0.45 12.78
CA SER A 53 -5.23 0.33 13.18
C SER A 53 -6.56 -0.36 12.87
N THR A 54 -6.59 -1.32 11.93
CA THR A 54 -7.79 -2.08 11.56
C THR A 54 -7.98 -3.37 12.38
N GLY A 55 -7.14 -3.59 13.41
CA GLY A 55 -7.25 -4.74 14.30
C GLY A 55 -6.52 -5.99 13.81
N VAL A 56 -5.48 -5.84 13.00
CA VAL A 56 -4.47 -6.90 12.81
C VAL A 56 -3.70 -7.12 14.11
N GLU A 57 -3.50 -8.38 14.47
CA GLU A 57 -3.11 -8.81 15.83
C GLU A 57 -1.73 -8.31 16.25
N ASP A 58 -0.77 -8.28 15.32
CA ASP A 58 0.57 -7.82 15.58
C ASP A 58 1.25 -7.20 14.34
N ARG A 59 2.40 -6.57 14.60
CA ARG A 59 3.19 -5.87 13.58
C ARG A 59 3.77 -6.82 12.52
N THR A 60 4.19 -8.02 12.90
CA THR A 60 4.76 -9.01 11.96
C THR A 60 3.72 -9.40 10.92
N LEU A 61 2.47 -9.67 11.35
CA LEU A 61 1.37 -9.96 10.42
C LEU A 61 1.04 -8.73 9.56
N ALA A 62 1.01 -7.53 10.13
CA ALA A 62 0.77 -6.29 9.38
C ALA A 62 1.85 -6.02 8.31
N GLU A 63 3.13 -6.29 8.62
CA GLU A 63 4.25 -6.20 7.67
C GLU A 63 4.09 -7.19 6.51
N ARG A 64 3.73 -8.44 6.81
CA ARG A 64 3.50 -9.50 5.83
C ARG A 64 2.32 -9.18 4.89
N ILE A 65 1.23 -8.65 5.44
CA ILE A 65 0.05 -8.18 4.68
C ILE A 65 0.43 -7.00 3.80
N THR A 66 1.12 -6.00 4.37
CA THR A 66 1.53 -4.80 3.65
C THR A 66 2.46 -5.14 2.49
N ARG A 67 3.42 -6.04 2.72
CA ARG A 67 4.35 -6.54 1.68
C ARG A 67 3.59 -7.17 0.53
N LYS A 68 2.67 -8.09 0.82
CA LYS A 68 1.83 -8.73 -0.19
C LYS A 68 1.00 -7.70 -0.95
N ASN A 69 0.32 -6.80 -0.25
CA ASN A 69 -0.50 -5.77 -0.87
C ASN A 69 0.32 -4.86 -1.80
N MET A 70 1.46 -4.34 -1.34
CA MET A 70 2.31 -3.46 -2.14
C MET A 70 2.88 -4.20 -3.35
N LYS A 71 3.32 -5.45 -3.23
CA LYS A 71 3.82 -6.22 -4.38
C LYS A 71 2.80 -6.46 -5.49
N LEU A 72 1.51 -6.26 -5.25
CA LEU A 72 0.47 -6.32 -6.28
C LEU A 72 0.31 -5.00 -7.05
N GLN A 73 0.90 -3.90 -6.57
CA GLN A 73 0.65 -2.56 -7.13
C GLN A 73 1.65 -2.18 -8.24
N PRO A 74 1.22 -1.42 -9.26
CA PRO A 74 2.05 -1.05 -10.41
C PRO A 74 3.35 -0.31 -10.05
N ALA A 75 3.34 0.53 -9.01
CA ALA A 75 4.51 1.31 -8.59
C ALA A 75 5.72 0.43 -8.25
N TRP A 76 5.49 -0.83 -7.85
CA TRP A 76 6.51 -1.70 -7.26
C TRP A 76 6.89 -2.91 -8.11
N GLN A 77 6.37 -3.03 -9.35
CA GLN A 77 6.66 -4.17 -10.24
C GLN A 77 8.06 -4.15 -10.86
N ASP A 78 8.64 -2.96 -11.07
CA ASP A 78 9.86 -2.79 -11.89
C ASP A 78 11.15 -2.63 -11.08
N GLY A 79 11.09 -2.70 -9.74
CA GLY A 79 12.22 -2.35 -8.89
C GLY A 79 12.30 -3.19 -7.62
N ALA A 80 13.52 -3.56 -7.25
CA ALA A 80 13.78 -4.13 -5.93
C ALA A 80 13.64 -3.03 -4.88
N CYS A 81 12.68 -3.19 -3.98
CA CYS A 81 12.56 -2.39 -2.78
C CYS A 81 12.92 -3.26 -1.58
N ASP A 82 13.87 -2.80 -0.76
CA ASP A 82 14.36 -3.55 0.41
C ASP A 82 13.24 -3.84 1.41
N CYS A 83 12.35 -2.88 1.65
CA CYS A 83 11.22 -3.08 2.56
C CYS A 83 10.15 -4.00 1.97
N LEU A 84 10.26 -4.45 0.71
CA LEU A 84 9.44 -5.50 0.11
C LEU A 84 10.13 -6.88 0.11
N GLN A 85 11.35 -7.00 0.62
CA GLN A 85 12.02 -8.28 0.85
C GLN A 85 11.56 -8.95 2.16
N GLY A 86 11.26 -10.25 2.12
CA GLY A 86 10.84 -11.03 3.29
C GLY A 86 9.51 -11.75 3.09
N ASP A 87 9.00 -12.34 4.17
CA ASP A 87 7.78 -13.15 4.15
C ASP A 87 6.55 -12.31 3.85
N GLU A 88 5.59 -12.94 3.16
CA GLU A 88 4.29 -12.38 2.81
C GLU A 88 3.18 -13.07 3.59
N ALA A 89 2.03 -12.41 3.68
CA ALA A 89 0.83 -13.03 4.23
C ALA A 89 0.37 -14.17 3.29
N THR A 90 -0.15 -15.25 3.86
CA THR A 90 -0.84 -16.27 3.08
C THR A 90 -2.08 -15.67 2.41
N GLU A 91 -2.73 -16.40 1.51
CA GLU A 91 -3.99 -15.92 0.94
C GLU A 91 -5.08 -15.78 2.01
N GLU A 92 -5.16 -16.74 2.92
CA GLU A 92 -6.13 -16.72 4.02
C GLU A 92 -5.91 -15.51 4.95
N GLU A 93 -4.67 -15.27 5.40
CA GLU A 93 -4.33 -14.11 6.22
C GLU A 93 -4.62 -12.78 5.51
N PHE A 94 -4.35 -12.73 4.20
CA PHE A 94 -4.59 -11.52 3.41
C PHE A 94 -6.08 -11.22 3.28
N GLN A 95 -6.89 -12.23 2.92
CA GLN A 95 -8.35 -12.06 2.82
C GLN A 95 -8.98 -11.71 4.18
N ALA A 96 -8.57 -12.38 5.25
CA ALA A 96 -9.04 -12.07 6.60
C ALA A 96 -8.71 -10.63 7.05
N ALA A 97 -7.61 -10.05 6.55
CA ALA A 97 -7.28 -8.66 6.80
C ALA A 97 -8.15 -7.68 5.98
N LEU A 98 -8.48 -8.04 4.73
CA LEU A 98 -9.35 -7.23 3.86
C LEU A 98 -10.80 -7.21 4.33
N GLU A 99 -11.30 -8.30 4.92
CA GLU A 99 -12.65 -8.37 5.50
C GLU A 99 -12.86 -7.43 6.71
N LYS A 100 -11.77 -6.87 7.26
CA LYS A 100 -11.81 -5.90 8.38
C LYS A 100 -11.89 -4.44 7.92
N LEU A 101 -11.82 -4.17 6.62
CA LEU A 101 -11.84 -2.82 6.02
C LEU A 101 -13.28 -2.39 5.68
#